data_AF-A0A6X6V0R2-F1
#
_entry.id   AF-A0A6X6V0R2-F1
#
_cell.length_a   1.000
_cell.length_b   1.000
_cell.length_c   1.000
_cell.angle_alpha   90.00
_cell.angle_beta   90.00
_cell.angle_gamma   90.00
#
_symmetry.space_group_name_H-M   'P 1'
#
loop_
_entity.id
_entity.type
_entity.pdbx_description
1 polymer ?
#
loop_
_entity_poly.entity_id
_entity_poly.type
_entity_poly.pdbx_seq_one_letter_code
_entity_poly.pdbx_strand_id
1 'polypeptide(L)' 'MKSQLNILQGIMEKQFIPYIQPVVDAETERLIGGEVLMRWRKSDKEILTPEKFLQEAECAGLIIRMTCDLLEDIM' A
#
# COMPACT_ATOMS: atom_id res chain seq x y z
N MET A 1 0.01 -19.16 -18.69
CA MET A 1 0.84 -18.00 -18.26
C MET A 1 0.30 -17.57 -16.91
N LYS A 2 1.13 -17.63 -15.87
CA LYS A 2 0.74 -17.38 -14.48
C LYS A 2 0.25 -15.93 -14.33
N SER A 3 -0.81 -15.76 -13.58
CA SER A 3 -1.63 -14.54 -13.47
C SER A 3 -0.80 -13.26 -13.33
N GLN A 4 -0.93 -12.35 -14.29
CA GLN A 4 -0.60 -10.95 -14.09
C GLN A 4 -1.38 -10.45 -12.88
N LEU A 5 -0.72 -9.77 -11.95
CA LEU A 5 -1.35 -9.21 -10.76
C LEU A 5 -2.46 -8.24 -11.22
N ASN A 6 -3.72 -8.61 -11.05
CA ASN A 6 -4.83 -7.73 -11.47
C ASN A 6 -4.99 -6.60 -10.45
N ILE A 7 -4.19 -5.54 -10.61
CA ILE A 7 -4.19 -4.36 -9.74
C ILE A 7 -5.54 -3.66 -9.76
N LEU A 8 -6.18 -3.55 -10.93
CA LEU A 8 -7.52 -2.95 -11.05
C LEU A 8 -8.55 -3.69 -10.20
N GLN A 9 -8.54 -5.01 -10.23
CA GLN A 9 -9.41 -5.82 -9.36
C GLN A 9 -9.12 -5.53 -7.88
N GLY A 10 -7.83 -5.48 -7.50
CA GLY A 10 -7.44 -5.16 -6.13
C GLY A 10 -7.91 -3.77 -5.67
N ILE A 11 -7.93 -2.77 -6.56
CA ILE A 11 -8.46 -1.43 -6.28
C ILE A 11 -9.96 -1.51 -6.04
N MET A 12 -10.71 -2.16 -6.95
CA MET A 12 -12.17 -2.30 -6.82
C MET A 12 -12.57 -3.08 -5.56
N GLU A 13 -11.77 -4.06 -5.15
CA GLU A 13 -12.00 -4.88 -3.96
C GLU A 13 -11.42 -4.26 -2.67
N LYS A 14 -10.91 -3.02 -2.71
CA LYS A 14 -10.30 -2.32 -1.55
C LYS A 14 -9.22 -3.16 -0.84
N GLN A 15 -8.39 -3.84 -1.64
CA GLN A 15 -7.33 -4.73 -1.15
C GLN A 15 -6.02 -4.00 -0.83
N PHE A 16 -5.87 -2.75 -1.26
CA PHE A 16 -4.72 -1.93 -0.92
C PHE A 16 -4.99 -1.20 0.40
N ILE A 17 -4.28 -1.59 1.45
CA ILE A 17 -4.53 -1.15 2.83
C ILE A 17 -3.30 -0.42 3.41
N PRO A 18 -3.51 0.52 4.36
CA PRO A 18 -2.42 1.25 4.98
C PRO A 18 -1.81 0.43 6.11
N TYR A 19 -0.49 0.36 6.13
CA TYR A 19 0.29 0.00 7.31
C TYR A 19 0.97 1.27 7.82
N ILE A 20 1.03 1.45 9.13
CA ILE A 20 1.69 2.62 9.74
C ILE A 20 2.98 2.15 10.41
N GLN A 21 4.11 2.64 9.94
CA GLN A 21 5.40 2.42 10.58
C GLN A 21 5.71 3.59 11.54
N PRO A 22 5.86 3.34 12.85
CA PRO A 22 6.22 4.39 13.81
C PRO A 22 7.54 5.06 13.45
N VAL A 23 7.57 6.38 13.52
CA VAL A 23 8.80 7.19 13.46
C VAL A 23 9.09 7.70 14.85
N VAL A 24 10.28 7.37 15.36
CA VAL A 24 10.72 7.74 16.71
C VAL A 24 11.88 8.72 16.63
N ASP A 25 11.90 9.67 17.57
CA ASP A 25 13.03 10.56 17.78
C ASP A 25 14.22 9.76 18.32
N ALA A 26 15.39 9.89 17.69
CA ALA A 26 16.56 9.04 17.99
C ALA A 26 17.23 9.36 19.34
N GLU A 27 17.03 10.56 19.89
CA GLU A 27 17.64 10.98 21.16
C GLU A 27 16.69 10.71 22.34
N THR A 28 15.40 10.98 22.16
CA THR A 28 14.39 10.92 23.21
C THR A 28 13.55 9.65 23.19
N GLU A 29 13.67 8.83 22.13
CA GLU A 29 12.88 7.63 21.86
C GLU A 29 11.36 7.88 21.80
N ARG A 30 10.94 9.14 21.72
CA ARG A 30 9.52 9.50 21.68
C ARG A 30 8.96 9.24 20.29
N LEU A 31 7.73 8.75 20.22
CA LEU A 31 6.96 8.68 18.99
C LEU A 31 6.71 10.10 18.46
N ILE A 32 7.20 10.40 17.25
CA ILE A 32 7.08 11.72 16.62
C ILE A 32 6.22 11.69 15.35
N GLY A 33 5.86 10.51 14.85
CA GLY A 33 4.98 10.38 13.69
C GLY A 33 4.84 8.95 13.22
N GLY A 34 4.33 8.79 12.00
CA GLY A 34 4.24 7.51 11.33
C GLY A 34 4.34 7.67 9.82
N GLU A 35 4.97 6.68 9.18
CA GLU A 35 5.01 6.55 7.73
C GLU A 35 3.88 5.63 7.27
N VAL A 36 3.09 6.08 6.30
CA VAL A 36 2.05 5.28 5.67
C VAL A 36 2.67 4.44 4.56
N LEU A 37 2.55 3.13 4.71
CA LEU A 37 3.09 2.14 3.77
C LEU A 37 1.95 1.31 3.19
N MET A 38 1.75 1.39 1.87
CA MET A 38 0.73 0.60 1.21
C MET A 38 1.07 -0.90 1.29
N ARG A 39 0.05 -1.74 1.51
CA ARG A 39 0.13 -3.19 1.42
C ARG A 39 -1.01 -3.74 0.60
N TRP A 40 -0.77 -4.80 -0.17
CA TRP A 40 -1.84 -5.49 -0.88
C TRP A 40 -2.23 -6.73 -0.11
N ARG A 41 -3.39 -6.69 0.54
CA ARG A 41 -4.02 -7.84 1.19
C ARG A 41 -4.88 -8.60 0.19
N LYS A 42 -4.38 -9.73 -0.30
CA LYS A 42 -5.07 -10.63 -1.22
C LYS A 42 -6.23 -11.36 -0.54
N SER A 43 -7.14 -11.92 -1.32
CA SER A 43 -8.32 -12.65 -0.84
C SER A 43 -7.99 -13.88 0.02
N ASP A 44 -6.83 -14.50 -0.19
CA ASP A 44 -6.29 -15.60 0.61
C ASP A 44 -5.59 -15.15 1.90
N LYS A 45 -5.66 -13.85 2.21
CA LYS A 45 -5.00 -13.17 3.34
C LYS A 45 -3.48 -13.05 3.21
N GLU A 46 -2.89 -13.36 2.06
CA GLU A 46 -1.51 -12.99 1.78
C GLU A 46 -1.36 -11.46 1.77
N ILE A 47 -0.29 -10.96 2.38
CA ILE A 47 0.05 -9.54 2.40
C ILE A 47 1.30 -9.33 1.57
N LEU A 48 1.17 -8.62 0.45
CA LEU A 48 2.29 -8.26 -0.40
C LEU A 48 2.82 -6.87 -0.07
N THR A 49 4.15 -6.74 -0.12
CA THR A 49 4.84 -5.46 -0.06
C THR A 49 4.77 -4.73 -1.40
N PRO A 50 4.92 -3.39 -1.42
CA PRO A 50 4.91 -2.58 -2.64
C PRO A 50 5.84 -3.09 -3.73
N GLU A 51 7.03 -3.59 -3.38
CA GLU A 51 8.01 -4.14 -4.32
C GLU A 51 7.43 -5.19 -5.29
N LYS A 52 6.36 -5.89 -4.90
CA LYS A 52 5.71 -6.90 -5.73
C LYS A 52 4.78 -6.35 -6.80
N PHE A 53 4.29 -5.12 -6.67
CA PHE A 53 3.25 -4.57 -7.55
C PHE A 53 3.48 -3.11 -7.98
N LEU A 54 4.40 -2.38 -7.34
CA LEU A 54 4.60 -0.94 -7.54
C LEU A 54 5.01 -0.63 -8.99
N GLN A 55 5.96 -1.38 -9.54
CA GLN A 55 6.42 -1.17 -10.92
C GLN A 55 5.29 -1.33 -11.94
N GLU A 56 4.43 -2.34 -11.77
CA GLU A 56 3.26 -2.53 -12.65
C GLU A 56 2.23 -1.41 -12.46
N ALA A 57 1.98 -0.99 -11.21
CA ALA A 57 1.07 0.12 -10.91
C ALA A 57 1.55 1.45 -11.51
N GLU A 58 2.85 1.73 -11.46
CA GLU A 58 3.47 2.92 -12.05
C GLU A 58 3.40 2.89 -13.58
N CYS A 59 3.80 1.78 -14.21
CA CYS A 59 3.73 1.62 -15.66
C CYS A 59 2.29 1.74 -16.19
N ALA A 60 1.30 1.27 -15.43
CA ALA A 60 -0.12 1.38 -15.77
C ALA A 60 -0.75 2.74 -15.41
N GLY A 61 0.00 3.65 -14.75
CA GLY A 61 -0.53 4.94 -14.28
C GLY A 61 -1.54 4.83 -13.13
N LEU A 62 -1.69 3.66 -12.52
CA LEU A 62 -2.64 3.39 -11.44
C LEU A 62 -2.14 3.88 -10.08
N ILE A 63 -0.83 4.11 -9.93
CA ILE A 63 -0.22 4.48 -8.65
C ILE A 63 -0.86 5.73 -8.04
N ILE A 64 -1.19 6.75 -8.85
CA ILE A 64 -1.82 7.99 -8.37
C ILE A 64 -3.19 7.68 -7.76
N ARG A 65 -4.01 6.89 -8.46
CA ARG A 65 -5.34 6.49 -8.00
C ARG A 65 -5.23 5.71 -6.68
N MET A 66 -4.32 4.75 -6.61
CA MET A 66 -4.08 3.94 -5.42
C MET A 66 -3.63 4.80 -4.24
N THR A 67 -2.76 5.79 -4.45
CA THR A 67 -2.33 6.73 -3.41
C THR A 67 -3.48 7.59 -2.91
N CYS A 68 -4.31 8.15 -3.81
CA CYS A 68 -5.48 8.94 -3.41
C CYS A 68 -6.48 8.10 -2.60
N ASP A 69 -6.84 6.91 -3.09
CA ASP A 69 -7.75 6.00 -2.37
C ASP A 69 -7.21 5.66 -0.98
N LEU A 70 -5.89 5.41 -0.85
CA LEU A 70 -5.26 5.10 0.44
C LEU A 70 -5.27 6.30 1.40
N LEU A 71 -5.05 7.52 0.90
CA LEU A 71 -5.10 8.73 1.70
C LEU A 71 -6.53 9.02 2.20
N GLU A 72 -7.54 8.78 1.37
CA GLU A 72 -8.94 8.88 1.77
C GLU A 72 -9.30 7.88 2.88
N ASP A 73 -8.74 6.67 2.86
CA ASP A 73 -9.02 5.64 3.87
C ASP A 73 -8.38 5.97 5.26
N ILE A 74 -7.43 6.90 5.34
CA ILE A 74 -6.74 7.29 6.61
C ILE A 74 -7.13 8.68 7.15
N MET A 75 -7.83 9.50 6.36
CA MET A 75 -8.30 10.83 6.77
C MET A 75 -9.72 10.76 7.36
#